data_AF-A0A090QXP4-F1
#
_entry.id   AF-A0A090QXP4-F1
#
_cell.length_a   1.000
_cell.length_b   1.000
_cell.length_c   1.000
_cell.angle_alpha   90.00
_cell.angle_beta   90.00
_cell.angle_gamma   90.00
#
_symmetry.space_group_name_H-M   'P 1'
#
loop_
_entity.id
_entity.type
_entity.pdbx_description
1 polymer ?
#
loop_
_entity_poly.entity_id
_entity_poly.type
_entity_poly.pdbx_seq_one_letter_code
_entity_poly.pdbx_strand_id
1 'polypeptide(L)'
;MKILYGVQGTGNGHISRAREMARAFASLGMTVDFLFSGREPSQYFDMDCFGDYRTGEGLTFITEQGQLNQWKTLRHNRPMHFVHDVSQLDVSGYDVVLNDFEPISAWAAQRHKVPSVGLSHQNAFLYDVPTVGQSWLDAMITRHFAPTQHAIGCIGFTSIKPFCRLSSLRCLSRSAMIAASWCICRLKIWRQW
;
A
#
# COMPACT_ATOMS: atom_id res chain seq x y z
N MET A 1 -7.89 17.55 -3.42
CA MET A 1 -6.94 16.49 -3.77
C MET A 1 -7.68 15.18 -3.72
N LYS A 2 -7.61 14.40 -4.79
CA LYS A 2 -8.25 13.09 -4.93
C LYS A 2 -7.18 12.00 -4.82
N ILE A 3 -7.33 11.11 -3.85
CA ILE A 3 -6.38 10.04 -3.54
C ILE A 3 -7.03 8.70 -3.84
N LEU A 4 -6.29 7.79 -4.47
CA LEU A 4 -6.60 6.37 -4.43
C LEU A 4 -5.72 5.74 -3.36
N TYR A 5 -6.31 5.04 -2.39
CA TYR A 5 -5.57 4.28 -1.40
C TYR A 5 -5.77 2.77 -1.58
N GLY A 6 -4.77 2.10 -2.14
CA GLY A 6 -4.74 0.64 -2.27
C GLY A 6 -4.23 -0.02 -0.99
N VAL A 7 -4.95 -1.03 -0.50
CA VAL A 7 -4.67 -1.73 0.75
C VAL A 7 -4.64 -3.25 0.53
N GLN A 8 -3.54 -3.88 0.93
CA GLN A 8 -3.40 -5.33 0.87
C GLN A 8 -4.25 -5.99 1.98
N GLY A 9 -5.32 -6.67 1.56
CA GLY A 9 -6.35 -7.30 2.39
C GLY A 9 -5.96 -8.65 2.98
N THR A 10 -4.85 -9.27 2.54
CA THR A 10 -4.40 -10.57 3.10
C THR A 10 -4.17 -10.51 4.61
N GLY A 11 -3.67 -9.39 5.14
CA GLY A 11 -3.35 -9.23 6.56
C GLY A 11 -4.22 -8.19 7.29
N ASN A 12 -4.73 -8.55 8.47
CA ASN A 12 -5.58 -7.66 9.29
C ASN A 12 -4.85 -6.38 9.76
N GLY A 13 -3.52 -6.40 9.81
CA GLY A 13 -2.70 -5.23 10.16
C GLY A 13 -2.79 -4.10 9.13
N HIS A 14 -2.89 -4.44 7.84
CA HIS A 14 -3.06 -3.46 6.75
C HIS A 14 -4.44 -2.78 6.84
N ILE A 15 -5.51 -3.56 7.05
CA ILE A 15 -6.86 -3.03 7.25
C ILE A 15 -6.90 -2.12 8.48
N SER A 16 -6.27 -2.52 9.58
CA SER A 16 -6.22 -1.72 10.81
C SER A 16 -5.52 -0.37 10.60
N ARG A 17 -4.40 -0.35 9.88
CA ARG A 17 -3.75 0.90 9.51
C ARG A 17 -4.58 1.73 8.53
N ALA A 18 -5.25 1.10 7.57
CA ALA A 18 -6.11 1.80 6.65
C ALA A 18 -7.21 2.59 7.38
N ARG A 19 -7.78 2.03 8.47
CA ARG A 19 -8.75 2.73 9.33
C ARG A 19 -8.17 3.99 9.97
N GLU A 20 -6.95 3.92 10.50
CA GLU A 20 -6.29 5.10 11.06
C GLU A 20 -6.00 6.16 10.00
N MET A 21 -5.58 5.73 8.80
CA MET A 21 -5.38 6.62 7.66
C MET A 21 -6.70 7.26 7.21
N ALA A 22 -7.80 6.50 7.16
CA ALA A 22 -9.13 7.02 6.81
C ALA A 22 -9.57 8.14 7.77
N ARG A 23 -9.40 7.94 9.09
CA ARG A 23 -9.65 9.00 10.08
C ARG A 23 -8.78 10.23 9.87
N ALA A 24 -7.49 10.03 9.58
CA ALA A 24 -6.58 11.13 9.31
C ALA A 24 -6.99 11.91 8.04
N PHE A 25 -7.33 11.22 6.95
CA PHE A 25 -7.79 11.85 5.71
C PHE A 25 -9.09 12.64 5.90
N ALA A 26 -10.05 12.07 6.63
CA ALA A 26 -11.29 12.75 6.96
C ALA A 26 -11.03 14.04 7.76
N SER A 27 -10.14 14.00 8.76
CA SER A 27 -9.75 15.18 9.54
C SER A 27 -9.07 16.28 8.72
N LEU A 28 -8.48 15.92 7.58
CA LEU A 28 -7.80 16.81 6.65
C LEU A 28 -8.70 17.26 5.49
N GLY A 29 -9.95 16.78 5.41
CA GLY A 29 -10.88 17.09 4.32
C GLY A 29 -10.43 16.55 2.96
N MET A 30 -9.69 15.44 2.93
CA MET A 30 -9.22 14.81 1.69
C MET A 30 -10.28 13.86 1.11
N THR A 31 -10.40 13.84 -0.22
CA THR A 31 -11.26 12.86 -0.92
C THR A 31 -10.44 11.61 -1.22
N VAL A 32 -10.86 10.46 -0.68
CA VAL A 32 -10.11 9.21 -0.76
C VAL A 32 -11.03 8.09 -1.21
N ASP A 33 -10.66 7.44 -2.31
CA ASP A 33 -11.26 6.20 -2.76
C ASP A 33 -10.38 5.04 -2.28
N PHE A 34 -10.98 4.00 -1.69
CA PHE A 34 -10.25 2.85 -1.16
C PHE A 34 -10.37 1.64 -2.10
N LEU A 35 -9.27 0.91 -2.28
CA LEU A 35 -9.24 -0.38 -2.97
C LEU A 35 -8.60 -1.43 -2.06
N PHE A 36 -9.31 -2.52 -1.80
CA PHE A 36 -8.80 -3.66 -1.04
C PHE A 36 -8.60 -4.86 -1.96
N SER A 37 -7.47 -5.54 -1.89
CA SER A 37 -7.26 -6.77 -2.68
C SER A 37 -6.62 -7.89 -1.88
N GLY A 38 -6.61 -9.12 -2.43
CA GLY A 38 -5.95 -10.25 -1.79
C GLY A 38 -6.80 -11.02 -0.77
N ARG A 39 -8.11 -10.74 -0.73
CA ARG A 39 -9.07 -11.49 0.09
C ARG A 39 -10.48 -11.35 -0.48
N GLU A 40 -11.28 -12.41 -0.33
CA GLU A 40 -12.71 -12.41 -0.64
C GLU A 40 -13.46 -11.28 0.10
N PRO A 41 -14.38 -10.56 -0.55
CA PRO A 41 -15.10 -9.44 0.06
C PRO A 41 -15.81 -9.79 1.37
N SER A 42 -16.36 -11.01 1.47
CA SER A 42 -17.08 -11.52 2.64
C SER A 42 -16.21 -11.75 3.87
N GLN A 43 -14.88 -11.70 3.72
CA GLN A 43 -13.92 -11.95 4.79
C GLN A 43 -13.26 -10.65 5.31
N TYR A 44 -13.69 -9.48 4.81
CA TYR A 44 -13.35 -8.19 5.40
C TYR A 44 -14.23 -7.91 6.63
N PHE A 45 -13.72 -7.08 7.55
CA PHE A 45 -14.40 -6.70 8.79
C PHE A 45 -14.18 -5.20 9.05
N ASP A 46 -15.12 -4.58 9.74
CA ASP A 46 -15.09 -3.16 10.12
C ASP A 46 -14.85 -2.20 8.94
N MET A 47 -15.55 -2.42 7.82
CA MET A 47 -15.30 -1.70 6.56
C MET A 47 -16.08 -0.39 6.41
N ASP A 48 -17.04 -0.12 7.30
CA ASP A 48 -17.98 1.01 7.18
C ASP A 48 -17.27 2.37 7.05
N CYS A 49 -16.10 2.52 7.68
CA CYS A 49 -15.35 3.78 7.65
C CYS A 49 -14.72 4.10 6.28
N PHE A 50 -14.72 3.16 5.33
CA PHE A 50 -14.15 3.35 3.99
C PHE A 50 -15.17 3.78 2.95
N GLY A 51 -16.47 3.82 3.29
CA GLY A 51 -17.54 4.23 2.38
C GLY A 51 -17.66 3.30 1.17
N ASP A 52 -17.75 3.87 -0.03
CA ASP A 52 -17.85 3.14 -1.30
C ASP A 52 -16.48 2.57 -1.73
N TYR A 53 -15.96 1.63 -0.94
CA TYR A 53 -14.68 0.97 -1.23
C TYR A 53 -14.84 -0.06 -2.35
N ARG A 54 -13.74 -0.27 -3.08
CA ARG A 54 -13.63 -1.30 -4.13
C ARG A 54 -12.89 -2.51 -3.59
N THR A 55 -13.20 -3.67 -4.15
CA THR A 55 -12.47 -4.91 -3.88
C THR A 55 -11.92 -5.51 -5.17
N GLY A 56 -10.76 -6.15 -5.10
CA GLY A 56 -10.21 -6.99 -6.17
C GLY A 56 -9.67 -8.31 -5.63
N GLU A 57 -9.53 -9.33 -6.47
CA GLU A 57 -8.90 -10.59 -6.04
C GLU A 57 -7.41 -10.38 -5.76
N GLY A 58 -6.71 -9.64 -6.64
CA GLY A 58 -5.31 -9.30 -6.48
C GLY A 58 -4.38 -10.51 -6.52
N LEU A 59 -3.25 -10.40 -5.81
CA LEU A 59 -2.32 -11.51 -5.60
C LEU A 59 -2.21 -11.80 -4.11
N THR A 60 -2.21 -13.08 -3.77
CA THR A 60 -2.08 -13.60 -2.41
C THR A 60 -0.84 -14.47 -2.29
N PHE A 61 -0.34 -14.65 -1.07
CA PHE A 61 0.76 -15.57 -0.78
C PHE A 61 0.25 -16.69 0.13
N ILE A 62 0.41 -17.93 -0.31
CA ILE A 62 0.06 -19.11 0.50
C ILE A 62 1.32 -19.57 1.22
N THR A 63 1.30 -19.51 2.55
CA THR A 63 2.39 -19.98 3.40
C THR A 63 1.98 -21.30 4.05
N GLU A 64 2.82 -22.33 3.96
CA GLU A 64 2.64 -23.62 4.61
C GLU A 64 3.88 -23.95 5.43
N GLN A 65 3.70 -24.39 6.68
CA GLN A 65 4.81 -24.71 7.59
C GLN A 65 5.83 -23.57 7.76
N GLY A 66 5.36 -22.31 7.71
CA GLY A 66 6.21 -21.13 7.85
C GLY A 66 7.03 -20.79 6.60
N GLN A 67 6.87 -21.52 5.50
CA GLN A 67 7.51 -21.24 4.22
C GLN A 67 6.48 -20.89 3.14
N LEU A 68 6.86 -20.02 2.20
CA LEU A 68 6.02 -19.69 1.07
C LEU A 68 5.84 -20.93 0.19
N ASN A 69 4.62 -21.44 0.08
CA ASN A 69 4.30 -22.49 -0.89
C ASN A 69 4.09 -21.84 -2.26
N GLN A 70 5.17 -21.74 -3.03
CA GLN A 70 5.18 -21.08 -4.33
C GLN A 70 4.24 -21.75 -5.34
N TRP A 71 4.16 -23.08 -5.35
CA TRP A 71 3.28 -23.83 -6.24
C TRP A 71 1.80 -23.57 -5.96
N LYS A 72 1.40 -23.61 -4.68
CA LYS A 72 0.03 -23.29 -4.29
C LYS A 72 -0.27 -21.82 -4.54
N THR A 73 0.67 -20.93 -4.22
CA THR A 73 0.57 -19.49 -4.46
C THR A 73 0.32 -19.20 -5.95
N LEU A 74 1.11 -19.79 -6.85
CA LEU A 74 0.97 -19.60 -8.30
C LEU A 74 -0.31 -20.21 -8.86
N ARG A 75 -0.73 -21.39 -8.37
CA ARG A 75 -1.95 -22.07 -8.83
C ARG A 75 -3.22 -21.44 -8.29
N HIS A 76 -3.16 -20.88 -7.08
CA HIS A 76 -4.27 -20.19 -6.44
C HIS A 76 -4.44 -18.77 -6.98
N ASN A 77 -3.33 -18.07 -7.20
CA ASN A 77 -3.38 -16.79 -7.89
C ASN A 77 -3.83 -17.00 -9.34
N ARG A 78 -4.70 -16.12 -9.82
CA ARG A 78 -5.17 -16.08 -11.20
C ARG A 78 -4.40 -14.96 -11.93
N PRO A 79 -3.17 -15.19 -12.44
CA PRO A 79 -2.34 -14.13 -13.01
C PRO A 79 -3.01 -13.42 -14.19
N MET A 80 -3.79 -14.14 -15.01
CA MET A 80 -4.58 -13.53 -16.09
C MET A 80 -5.68 -12.61 -15.56
N HIS A 81 -6.32 -12.99 -14.44
CA HIS A 81 -7.33 -12.16 -13.79
C HIS A 81 -6.69 -10.93 -13.13
N PHE A 82 -5.52 -11.10 -12.50
CA PHE A 82 -4.74 -9.97 -11.99
C PHE A 82 -4.37 -8.95 -13.08
N VAL A 83 -3.90 -9.41 -14.24
CA VAL A 83 -3.62 -8.50 -15.38
C VAL A 83 -4.89 -7.82 -15.85
N HIS A 84 -6.03 -8.52 -15.85
CA HIS A 84 -7.33 -7.94 -16.15
C HIS A 84 -7.72 -6.86 -15.13
N ASP A 85 -7.63 -7.12 -13.82
CA ASP A 85 -7.92 -6.18 -12.74
C ASP A 85 -7.07 -4.90 -12.87
N VAL A 86 -5.76 -5.06 -13.08
CA VAL A 86 -4.84 -3.94 -13.34
C VAL A 86 -5.26 -3.17 -14.60
N SER A 87 -5.75 -3.87 -15.62
CA SER A 87 -6.14 -3.24 -16.88
C SER A 87 -7.42 -2.42 -16.79
N GLN A 88 -8.36 -2.84 -15.92
CA GLN A 88 -9.67 -2.21 -15.71
C GLN A 88 -9.60 -1.04 -14.73
N LEU A 89 -8.62 -1.04 -13.83
CA LEU A 89 -8.48 0.04 -12.86
C LEU A 89 -7.89 1.30 -13.49
N ASP A 90 -8.76 2.22 -13.93
CA ASP A 90 -8.35 3.55 -14.35
C ASP A 90 -8.03 4.43 -13.12
N VAL A 91 -6.77 4.84 -13.04
CA VAL A 91 -6.26 5.73 -11.97
C VAL A 91 -5.90 7.13 -12.46
N SER A 92 -6.14 7.44 -13.74
CA SER A 92 -5.75 8.72 -14.35
C SER A 92 -6.40 9.95 -13.70
N GLY A 93 -7.56 9.77 -13.07
CA GLY A 93 -8.30 10.83 -12.37
C GLY A 93 -7.82 11.13 -10.94
N TYR A 94 -6.78 10.47 -10.43
CA TYR A 94 -6.24 10.71 -9.09
C TYR A 94 -4.98 11.57 -9.13
N ASP A 95 -4.82 12.42 -8.11
CA ASP A 95 -3.61 13.22 -7.94
C ASP A 95 -2.42 12.38 -7.45
N VAL A 96 -2.70 11.36 -6.65
CA VAL A 96 -1.70 10.45 -6.07
C VAL A 96 -2.34 9.11 -5.71
N VAL A 97 -1.58 8.02 -5.90
CA VAL A 97 -1.90 6.68 -5.40
C VAL A 97 -1.07 6.41 -4.15
N LEU A 98 -1.74 6.31 -3.01
CA LEU A 98 -1.13 5.74 -1.81
C LEU A 98 -1.28 4.23 -1.89
N ASN A 99 -0.22 3.50 -1.56
CA ASN A 99 -0.21 2.06 -1.74
C ASN A 99 0.32 1.37 -0.51
N ASP A 100 -0.49 0.53 0.09
CA ASP A 100 -0.13 -0.31 1.20
C ASP A 100 0.12 -1.75 0.74
N PHE A 101 1.23 -1.91 0.00
CA PHE A 101 1.70 -3.18 -0.55
C PHE A 101 0.63 -3.93 -1.36
N GLU A 102 -0.24 -3.16 -2.03
CA GLU A 102 -1.39 -3.66 -2.78
C GLU A 102 -1.05 -3.73 -4.28
N PRO A 103 -1.07 -4.91 -4.91
CA PRO A 103 -0.49 -5.06 -6.24
C PRO A 103 -1.30 -4.37 -7.36
N ILE A 104 -2.64 -4.37 -7.32
CA ILE A 104 -3.47 -3.88 -8.43
C ILE A 104 -3.27 -2.37 -8.64
N SER A 105 -3.44 -1.57 -7.59
CA SER A 105 -3.27 -0.12 -7.65
C SER A 105 -1.83 0.30 -7.91
N ALA A 106 -0.84 -0.47 -7.44
CA ALA A 106 0.57 -0.20 -7.70
C ALA A 106 0.89 -0.30 -9.21
N TRP A 107 0.50 -1.41 -9.83
CA TRP A 107 0.71 -1.63 -11.26
C TRP A 107 -0.16 -0.71 -12.12
N ALA A 108 -1.38 -0.40 -11.70
CA ALA A 108 -2.22 0.59 -12.37
C ALA A 108 -1.59 2.00 -12.33
N ALA A 109 -1.07 2.43 -11.17
CA ALA A 109 -0.37 3.71 -11.04
C ALA A 109 0.87 3.78 -11.95
N GLN A 110 1.65 2.70 -11.99
CA GLN A 110 2.81 2.62 -12.87
C GLN A 110 2.41 2.72 -14.36
N ARG A 111 1.36 1.98 -14.77
CA ARG A 111 0.84 2.01 -16.15
C ARG A 111 0.37 3.40 -16.56
N HIS A 112 -0.39 4.07 -15.70
CA HIS A 112 -0.94 5.41 -15.96
C HIS A 112 0.05 6.56 -15.67
N LYS A 113 1.26 6.24 -15.17
CA LYS A 113 2.27 7.22 -14.75
C LYS A 113 1.75 8.23 -13.70
N VAL A 114 0.85 7.77 -12.84
CA VAL A 114 0.31 8.57 -11.73
C VAL A 114 1.29 8.50 -10.56
N PRO A 115 1.57 9.62 -9.86
CA PRO A 115 2.45 9.62 -8.70
C PRO A 115 2.01 8.58 -7.67
N SER A 116 2.94 7.73 -7.21
CA SER A 116 2.63 6.68 -6.22
C SER A 116 3.58 6.68 -5.04
N VAL A 117 3.03 6.45 -3.85
CA VAL A 117 3.76 6.38 -2.58
C VAL A 117 3.40 5.09 -1.86
N GLY A 118 4.39 4.20 -1.72
CA GLY A 118 4.28 2.96 -0.98
C GLY A 118 4.44 3.20 0.52
N LEU A 119 3.47 2.79 1.32
CA LEU A 119 3.45 2.85 2.78
C LEU A 119 3.35 1.42 3.31
N SER A 120 4.47 0.75 3.56
CA SER A 120 4.42 -0.64 4.05
C SER A 120 5.67 -1.03 4.84
N HIS A 121 5.53 -2.04 5.70
CA HIS A 121 6.70 -2.65 6.32
C HIS A 121 7.61 -3.29 5.27
N GLN A 122 7.00 -3.89 4.25
CA GLN A 122 7.66 -4.57 3.15
C GLN A 122 8.57 -3.61 2.36
N ASN A 123 8.21 -2.33 2.28
CA ASN A 123 9.02 -1.29 1.67
C ASN A 123 10.31 -0.98 2.45
N ALA A 124 10.38 -1.30 3.75
CA ALA A 124 11.62 -1.16 4.51
C ALA A 124 12.72 -2.08 3.98
N PHE A 125 12.35 -3.25 3.43
CA PHE A 125 13.29 -4.19 2.80
C PHE A 125 13.80 -3.74 1.43
N LEU A 126 13.30 -2.63 0.88
CA LEU A 126 13.90 -1.99 -0.30
C LEU A 126 15.14 -1.17 0.06
N TYR A 127 15.38 -0.92 1.34
CA TYR A 127 16.55 -0.23 1.88
C TYR A 127 17.55 -1.22 2.47
N ASP A 128 18.75 -0.73 2.77
CA ASP A 128 19.81 -1.51 3.40
C ASP A 128 19.50 -1.74 4.89
N VAL A 129 18.58 -2.67 5.15
CA VAL A 129 18.21 -3.14 6.48
C VAL A 129 18.76 -4.55 6.69
N PRO A 130 19.25 -4.92 7.89
CA PRO A 130 19.78 -6.26 8.12
C PRO A 130 18.68 -7.31 7.91
N THR A 131 18.80 -8.10 6.84
CA THR A 131 17.89 -9.21 6.55
C THR A 131 18.61 -10.53 6.79
N VAL A 132 18.08 -11.34 7.72
CA VAL A 132 18.58 -12.70 7.97
C VAL A 132 17.80 -13.65 7.06
N GLY A 133 18.48 -14.32 6.13
CA GLY A 133 17.89 -15.39 5.32
C GLY A 133 17.02 -14.95 4.13
N GLN A 134 17.10 -13.69 3.69
CA GLN A 134 16.37 -13.24 2.50
C GLN A 134 17.02 -13.79 1.24
N SER A 135 16.28 -14.56 0.44
CA SER A 135 16.77 -15.04 -0.85
C SER A 135 16.69 -13.95 -1.91
N TRP A 136 17.43 -14.11 -3.01
CA TRP A 136 17.32 -13.22 -4.18
C TRP A 136 15.90 -13.20 -4.75
N LEU A 137 15.18 -14.33 -4.67
CA LEU A 137 13.77 -14.43 -5.09
C LEU A 137 12.85 -13.59 -4.19
N ASP A 138 13.05 -13.60 -2.87
CA ASP A 138 12.25 -12.80 -1.94
C ASP A 138 12.45 -11.30 -2.18
N ALA A 139 13.69 -10.89 -2.49
CA ALA A 139 14.00 -9.52 -2.87
C ALA A 139 13.34 -9.14 -4.21
N MET A 140 13.31 -10.05 -5.19
CA MET A 140 12.62 -9.82 -6.46
C MET A 140 11.11 -9.70 -6.27
N ILE A 141 10.49 -10.58 -5.49
CA ILE A 141 9.06 -10.55 -5.18
C ILE A 141 8.72 -9.21 -4.50
N THR A 142 9.47 -8.81 -3.48
CA THR A 142 9.24 -7.55 -2.77
C THR A 142 9.27 -6.34 -3.71
N ARG A 143 10.20 -6.32 -4.68
CA ARG A 143 10.32 -5.23 -5.65
C ARG A 143 9.20 -5.15 -6.68
N HIS A 144 8.68 -6.30 -7.13
CA HIS A 144 7.74 -6.35 -8.26
C HIS A 144 6.29 -6.60 -7.83
N PHE A 145 6.07 -6.96 -6.56
CA PHE A 145 4.72 -7.23 -6.07
C PHE A 145 3.84 -5.96 -6.09
N ALA A 146 4.34 -4.87 -5.53
CA ALA A 146 3.64 -3.58 -5.47
C ALA A 146 4.59 -2.42 -5.83
N PRO A 147 4.91 -2.22 -7.13
CA PRO A 147 5.85 -1.20 -7.54
C PRO A 147 5.30 0.22 -7.28
N THR A 148 6.07 1.06 -6.61
CA THR A 148 5.71 2.46 -6.33
C THR A 148 6.87 3.40 -6.66
N GLN A 149 6.56 4.63 -7.06
CA GLN A 149 7.58 5.62 -7.43
C GLN A 149 8.41 6.05 -6.21
N HIS A 150 7.76 6.20 -5.06
CA HIS A 150 8.42 6.48 -3.79
C HIS A 150 8.02 5.41 -2.78
N ALA A 151 8.99 4.74 -2.16
CA ALA A 151 8.74 3.80 -1.10
C ALA A 151 9.03 4.44 0.27
N ILE A 152 8.18 4.21 1.26
CA ILE A 152 8.39 4.59 2.66
C ILE A 152 8.22 3.31 3.48
N GLY A 153 9.33 2.86 4.09
CA GLY A 153 9.34 1.72 5.00
C GLY A 153 8.76 2.07 6.36
N CYS A 154 7.74 1.36 6.82
CA CYS A 154 7.10 1.57 8.12
C CYS A 154 7.33 0.38 9.06
N ILE A 155 8.19 0.54 10.07
CA ILE A 155 8.46 -0.51 11.09
C ILE A 155 7.48 -0.33 12.27
N GLY A 156 6.23 -0.73 12.10
CA GLY A 156 5.17 -0.62 13.12
C GLY A 156 4.39 0.71 13.12
N PHE A 157 3.29 0.78 13.89
CA PHE A 157 2.44 1.98 14.02
C PHE A 157 3.21 3.24 14.47
N THR A 158 4.32 3.04 15.19
CA THR A 158 5.11 4.10 15.86
C THR A 158 6.27 4.65 15.02
N SER A 159 6.64 3.99 13.92
CA SER A 159 7.89 4.28 13.18
C SER A 159 7.68 5.02 11.86
N ILE A 160 6.68 5.89 11.80
CA ILE A 160 6.57 6.90 10.74
C ILE A 160 7.58 8.06 10.99
N LYS A 161 8.25 8.08 12.16
CA LYS A 161 8.96 9.27 12.66
C LYS A 161 10.44 9.48 12.26
N PRO A 162 11.31 8.51 11.89
CA PRO A 162 12.70 8.89 11.58
C PRO A 162 13.12 8.78 10.11
N PHE A 163 12.40 8.09 9.22
CA PHE A 163 12.87 7.92 7.83
C PHE A 163 12.54 9.11 6.91
N CYS A 164 11.83 10.12 7.43
CA CYS A 164 11.55 11.38 6.75
C CYS A 164 12.78 12.32 6.79
N ARG A 165 13.94 11.90 6.28
CA ARG A 165 14.94 12.88 5.82
C ARG A 165 14.45 13.43 4.49
N LEU A 166 13.95 14.67 4.56
CA LEU A 166 13.42 15.57 3.52
C LEU A 166 14.26 15.75 2.22
N SER A 167 15.21 14.88 1.92
CA SER A 167 16.00 14.92 0.67
C SER A 167 15.34 14.15 -0.48
N SER A 168 14.60 13.06 -0.24
CA SER A 168 14.01 12.24 -1.31
C SER A 168 12.65 12.74 -1.83
N LEU A 169 11.96 13.61 -1.09
CA LEU A 169 10.65 14.16 -1.50
C LEU A 169 10.75 15.39 -2.43
N ARG A 170 11.96 15.87 -2.77
CA ARG A 170 12.15 17.08 -3.60
C ARG A 170 11.63 16.97 -5.03
N CYS A 171 11.32 15.76 -5.50
CA CYS A 171 10.88 15.52 -6.88
C CYS A 171 9.35 15.44 -7.04
N LEU A 172 8.59 15.49 -5.94
CA LEU A 172 7.12 15.57 -5.98
C LEU A 172 6.71 17.03 -6.19
N SER A 173 5.67 17.29 -6.99
CA SER A 173 5.08 18.63 -7.11
C SER A 173 4.78 19.20 -5.70
N ARG A 174 4.87 20.53 -5.52
CA ARG A 174 4.63 21.17 -4.21
C ARG A 174 3.36 20.65 -3.52
N SER A 175 2.32 20.32 -4.28
CA SER A 175 1.06 19.76 -3.77
C SER A 175 1.20 18.34 -3.20
N ALA A 176 1.97 17.46 -3.84
CA ALA A 176 2.21 16.09 -3.37
C ALA A 176 3.24 16.03 -2.23
N MET A 177 4.23 16.93 -2.23
CA MET A 177 5.12 17.16 -1.08
C MET A 177 4.33 17.61 0.15
N ILE A 178 3.38 18.54 -0.01
CA ILE A 178 2.52 19.01 1.07
C ILE A 178 1.65 17.86 1.57
N ALA A 179 1.03 17.05 0.72
CA ALA A 179 0.19 15.94 1.16
C ALA A 179 0.95 14.84 1.91
N ALA A 180 2.08 14.36 1.37
CA ALA A 180 2.89 13.34 2.03
C ALA A 180 3.54 13.87 3.32
N SER A 181 4.10 15.09 3.27
CA SER A 181 4.71 15.72 4.45
C SER A 181 3.68 16.17 5.49
N TRP A 182 2.45 16.57 5.10
CA TRP A 182 1.37 16.89 6.04
C TRP A 182 0.79 15.65 6.71
N CYS A 183 0.50 14.62 5.92
CA CYS A 183 -0.04 13.35 6.43
C CYS A 183 0.95 12.71 7.42
N ILE A 184 2.25 12.95 7.25
CA ILE A 184 3.33 12.41 8.10
C ILE A 184 3.72 13.36 9.26
N CYS A 185 3.85 14.67 9.05
CA CYS A 185 4.32 15.62 10.08
C CYS A 185 3.23 16.07 11.07
N ARG A 186 1.94 16.03 10.72
CA ARG A 186 0.85 16.50 11.60
C ARG A 186 0.16 15.40 12.41
N LEU A 187 0.57 14.14 12.27
CA LEU A 187 0.22 13.01 13.17
C LEU A 187 0.89 13.16 14.57
N LYS A 188 0.70 14.32 15.23
CA LYS A 188 0.87 14.52 16.68
C LYS A 188 -0.36 13.95 17.43
N ILE A 189 -0.78 12.72 17.13
CA ILE A 189 -1.96 12.10 17.77
C ILE A 189 -1.61 11.18 18.95
N TRP A 190 -0.33 11.01 19.30
CA TRP A 190 0.07 10.02 20.31
C TRP A 190 0.61 10.64 21.59
N ARG A 191 -0.23 11.39 22.32
CA ARG A 191 0.11 11.89 23.67
C ARG A 191 -0.93 11.58 24.75
N GLN A 192 -1.91 10.70 24.50
CA GLN A 192 -2.96 10.40 25.48
C GLN A 192 -3.41 8.93 25.55
N TRP A 193 -2.58 7.95 25.16
CA TRP A 193 -2.76 6.55 25.55
C TRP A 193 -1.40 5.87 25.66
#